data_AF-A0A813T1J5-F1
#
_entry.id   AF-A0A813T1J5-F1
#
_cell.length_a   1.000
_cell.length_b   1.000
_cell.length_c   1.000
_cell.angle_alpha   90.00
_cell.angle_beta   90.00
_cell.angle_gamma   90.00
#
_symmetry.space_group_name_H-M   'P 1'
#
loop_
_entity.id
_entity.type
_entity.pdbx_description
1 polymer ?
#
loop_
_entity_poly.entity_id
_entity_poly.type
_entity_poly.pdbx_seq_one_letter_code
_entity_poly.pdbx_strand_id
1 'polypeptide(L)'
;MASERKHVQIHRNSGKGRGLPRKDDDGDGYTWGVFGSELFEEYNEELDDEDLANLRYKEAKAKLLAKSSKSSLETKFSKLELIESMDKNVKPLIDEYFVNSDGNDVAQSLRKFDIKQHGDELIVYIVTRTLEKSNVHKELISCLLHDLNGIILRPNDYINGFNSLLESLYDLSFHTPEYSTDIDKKNLIYCKLIARSIADKCIDNTNRKYFLQYKGNVKCSKMQAALDKAETFVLIGDFYFPNNVWNAQSNGFRPVRELADRMNIIIHEYYHSGDVDEIIHYLKE
;
A
#
# COMPACT_ATOMS: atom_id res chain seq x y z
N MET A 1 4.19 66.49 23.64
CA MET A 1 4.96 65.27 23.37
C MET A 1 5.21 65.20 21.88
N ALA A 2 6.46 65.41 21.49
CA ALA A 2 6.93 65.43 20.11
C ALA A 2 6.99 63.99 19.56
N SER A 3 6.66 63.81 18.28
CA SER A 3 7.14 62.66 17.51
C SER A 3 7.42 63.12 16.09
N GLU A 4 8.71 63.06 15.75
CA GLU A 4 9.33 63.50 14.51
C GLU A 4 8.75 62.81 13.27
N ARG A 5 8.38 63.62 12.28
CA ARG A 5 8.23 63.16 10.89
C ARG A 5 9.62 63.11 10.27
N LYS A 6 10.13 61.91 10.01
CA LYS A 6 11.37 61.71 9.27
C LYS A 6 11.14 62.09 7.80
N HIS A 7 11.72 63.22 7.39
CA HIS A 7 11.86 63.57 5.99
C HIS A 7 12.85 62.60 5.33
N VAL A 8 12.36 61.81 4.37
CA VAL A 8 13.23 61.06 3.46
C VAL A 8 13.68 62.01 2.36
N GLN A 9 14.97 62.37 2.36
CA GLN A 9 15.60 63.12 1.28
C GLN A 9 15.71 62.22 0.05
N ILE A 10 14.91 62.50 -0.97
CA ILE A 10 15.05 61.87 -2.29
C ILE A 10 16.09 62.70 -3.06
N HIS A 11 17.28 62.11 -3.26
CA HIS A 11 18.29 62.66 -4.13
C HIS A 11 17.74 62.76 -5.57
N ARG A 12 17.68 63.98 -6.10
CA ARG A 12 17.50 64.23 -7.54
C ARG A 12 18.79 63.85 -8.25
N ASN A 13 18.87 62.64 -8.77
CA ASN A 13 19.91 62.31 -9.74
C ASN A 13 19.46 62.76 -11.14
N SER A 14 20.30 63.63 -11.69
CA SER A 14 20.22 64.21 -13.02
C SER A 14 19.88 63.19 -14.09
N GLY A 15 18.96 63.54 -14.98
CA GLY A 15 18.69 62.78 -16.19
C GLY A 15 19.98 62.52 -16.98
N LYS A 16 20.24 61.24 -17.24
CA LYS A 16 21.22 60.81 -18.24
C LYS A 16 20.46 60.12 -19.37
N GLY A 17 20.61 60.71 -20.54
CA GLY A 17 20.00 60.27 -21.79
C GLY A 17 20.29 58.82 -22.15
N ARG A 18 19.35 58.29 -22.92
CA ARG A 18 19.21 56.93 -23.42
C ARG A 18 20.43 56.45 -24.21
N GLY A 19 20.74 55.15 -24.06
CA GLY A 19 21.24 54.28 -25.13
C GLY A 19 22.55 54.62 -25.83
N LEU A 20 23.38 55.52 -25.29
CA LEU A 20 24.72 55.77 -25.84
C LEU A 20 25.73 54.80 -25.22
N PRO A 21 26.70 54.31 -26.01
CA PRO A 21 27.81 53.51 -25.48
C PRO A 21 28.48 54.27 -24.33
N ARG A 22 28.47 53.71 -23.12
CA ARG A 22 29.26 54.26 -22.02
C ARG A 22 30.71 53.88 -22.26
N LYS A 23 31.53 54.91 -22.46
CA LYS A 23 32.97 54.80 -22.36
C LYS A 23 33.31 55.04 -20.89
N ASP A 24 33.55 53.98 -20.14
CA ASP A 24 34.25 54.11 -18.88
C ASP A 24 35.73 54.35 -19.23
N ASP A 25 36.32 55.43 -18.71
CA ASP A 25 37.74 55.70 -18.87
C ASP A 25 38.54 54.58 -18.17
N ASP A 26 39.61 54.13 -18.83
CA ASP A 26 40.59 53.10 -18.42
C ASP A 26 40.39 51.62 -18.83
N GLY A 27 39.85 51.35 -20.03
CA GLY A 27 40.10 50.07 -20.69
C GLY A 27 39.13 49.76 -21.84
N ASP A 28 39.67 49.36 -22.99
CA ASP A 28 38.92 49.09 -24.23
C ASP A 28 37.80 48.05 -24.04
N GLY A 29 36.55 48.50 -23.96
CA GLY A 29 35.38 47.63 -24.05
C GLY A 29 34.05 48.35 -23.87
N TYR A 30 33.28 48.50 -24.94
CA TYR A 30 31.87 48.91 -24.84
C TYR A 30 31.02 47.70 -24.45
N THR A 31 30.40 47.73 -23.28
CA THR A 31 29.41 46.72 -22.88
C THR A 31 28.01 47.23 -23.19
N TRP A 32 27.32 46.55 -24.10
CA TRP A 32 25.87 46.67 -24.23
C TRP A 32 25.25 46.11 -22.93
N GLY A 33 24.31 46.84 -22.33
CA GLY A 33 23.66 46.42 -21.08
C GLY A 33 23.00 45.03 -21.18
N VAL A 34 22.63 44.46 -20.03
CA VAL A 34 22.03 43.12 -19.92
C VAL A 34 20.76 43.03 -20.77
N PHE A 35 20.70 42.02 -21.64
CA PHE A 35 19.58 41.76 -22.54
C PHE A 35 18.28 41.61 -21.73
N GLY A 36 17.26 42.44 -22.03
CA GLY A 36 15.96 42.42 -21.34
C GLY A 36 15.84 43.34 -20.12
N SER A 37 16.87 44.10 -19.78
CA SER A 37 16.77 45.15 -18.74
C SER A 37 15.79 46.28 -19.11
N GLU A 38 15.58 46.50 -20.41
CA GLU A 38 14.65 47.50 -20.96
C GLU A 38 13.16 47.15 -20.72
N LEU A 39 12.84 45.88 -20.43
CA LEU A 39 11.47 45.39 -20.21
C LEU A 39 10.97 45.59 -18.78
N PHE A 40 11.87 45.88 -17.83
CA PHE A 40 11.52 46.06 -16.42
C PHE A 40 11.32 47.53 -16.02
N GLU A 41 11.73 48.49 -16.84
CA GLU A 41 11.61 49.93 -16.53
C GLU A 41 10.28 50.57 -16.97
N GLU A 42 9.40 49.85 -17.69
CA GLU A 42 8.19 50.45 -18.27
C GLU A 42 6.92 50.40 -17.38
N TYR A 43 6.96 49.77 -16.20
CA TYR A 43 5.81 49.76 -15.28
C TYR A 43 6.22 50.05 -13.83
N ASN A 44 6.63 51.29 -13.56
CA ASN A 44 6.44 51.87 -12.23
C ASN A 44 5.01 52.43 -12.16
N GLU A 45 4.00 51.57 -12.29
CA GLU A 45 2.66 51.90 -11.82
C GLU A 45 2.70 51.75 -10.30
N GLU A 46 2.58 52.87 -9.58
CA GLU A 46 2.31 52.84 -8.15
C GLU A 46 0.99 52.09 -7.96
N LEU A 47 1.08 50.82 -7.56
CA LEU A 47 -0.08 50.01 -7.19
C LEU A 47 -0.86 50.76 -6.12
N ASP A 48 -2.16 50.94 -6.33
CA ASP A 48 -3.02 51.54 -5.32
C ASP A 48 -3.13 50.62 -4.08
N ASP A 49 -3.64 51.18 -2.97
CA ASP A 49 -3.74 50.46 -1.70
C ASP A 49 -4.64 49.21 -1.81
N GLU A 50 -5.56 49.17 -2.77
CA GLU A 50 -6.52 48.09 -2.99
C GLU A 50 -5.87 46.93 -3.77
N ASP A 51 -5.05 47.24 -4.76
CA ASP A 51 -4.24 46.28 -5.52
C ASP A 51 -3.15 45.63 -4.64
N LEU A 52 -2.53 46.41 -3.74
CA LEU A 52 -1.57 45.88 -2.78
C LEU A 52 -2.23 44.87 -1.80
N ALA A 53 -3.46 45.16 -1.37
CA ALA A 53 -4.24 44.26 -0.51
C ALA A 53 -4.64 42.98 -1.26
N ASN A 54 -5.04 43.08 -2.52
CA ASN A 54 -5.35 41.95 -3.38
C ASN A 54 -4.15 41.04 -3.62
N LEU A 55 -2.96 41.61 -3.80
CA LEU A 55 -1.73 40.85 -4.00
C LEU A 55 -1.35 40.08 -2.72
N ARG A 56 -1.42 40.72 -1.55
CA ARG A 56 -1.23 40.06 -0.25
C ARG A 56 -2.24 38.94 0.00
N TYR A 57 -3.50 39.15 -0.37
CA TYR A 57 -4.53 38.11 -0.27
C TYR A 57 -4.23 36.92 -1.18
N LYS A 58 -3.82 37.15 -2.43
CA LYS A 58 -3.40 36.10 -3.37
C LYS A 58 -2.18 35.33 -2.86
N GLU A 59 -1.18 36.03 -2.30
CA GLU A 59 0.00 35.40 -1.71
C GLU A 59 -0.35 34.56 -0.47
N ALA A 60 -1.18 35.07 0.44
CA ALA A 60 -1.62 34.34 1.61
C ALA A 60 -2.43 33.09 1.22
N LYS A 61 -3.31 33.23 0.22
CA LYS A 61 -4.07 32.11 -0.36
C LYS A 61 -3.13 31.07 -0.98
N ALA A 62 -2.13 31.48 -1.76
CA ALA A 62 -1.13 30.59 -2.34
C ALA A 62 -0.29 29.88 -1.26
N LYS A 63 0.05 30.56 -0.17
CA LYS A 63 0.80 29.98 0.95
C LYS A 63 -0.02 28.97 1.76
N LEU A 64 -1.32 29.22 1.92
CA LEU A 64 -2.26 28.26 2.50
C LEU A 64 -2.44 27.04 1.59
N LEU A 65 -2.57 27.26 0.28
CA LEU A 65 -2.66 26.19 -0.72
C LEU A 65 -1.38 25.34 -0.74
N ALA A 66 -0.21 25.97 -0.68
CA ALA A 66 1.08 25.28 -0.56
C ALA A 66 1.23 24.53 0.78
N LYS A 67 0.60 25.01 1.86
CA LYS A 67 0.60 24.33 3.16
C LYS A 67 -0.33 23.12 3.17
N SER A 68 -1.48 23.18 2.49
CA SER A 68 -2.33 22.00 2.25
C SER A 68 -1.69 21.02 1.25
N SER A 69 -0.94 21.53 0.27
CA SER A 69 -0.18 20.69 -0.67
C SER A 69 1.01 20.00 0.00
N LYS A 70 1.57 20.55 1.08
CA LYS A 70 2.65 19.91 1.86
C LYS A 70 2.18 18.74 2.72
N SER A 71 0.93 18.73 3.19
CA SER A 71 0.34 17.52 3.80
C SER A 71 -0.05 16.47 2.75
N SER A 72 -0.13 16.87 1.48
CA SER A 72 -0.39 16.01 0.32
C SER A 72 0.86 15.75 -0.54
N LEU A 73 2.06 15.99 -0.01
CA LEU A 73 3.26 15.31 -0.49
C LEU A 73 3.19 13.88 0.03
N GLU A 74 2.17 13.15 -0.42
CA GLU A 74 2.24 11.71 -0.57
C GLU A 74 3.56 11.48 -1.30
N THR A 75 4.52 10.95 -0.55
CA THR A 75 5.76 10.50 -1.14
C THR A 75 5.31 9.40 -2.07
N LYS A 76 5.12 9.73 -3.36
CA LYS A 76 4.89 8.74 -4.40
C LYS A 76 6.19 7.94 -4.46
N PHE A 77 6.33 6.99 -3.54
CA PHE A 77 7.36 5.98 -3.61
C PHE A 77 7.22 5.38 -5.00
N SER A 78 8.30 5.41 -5.75
CA SER A 78 8.35 4.58 -6.94
C SER A 78 8.10 3.14 -6.50
N LYS A 79 7.41 2.35 -7.33
CA LYS A 79 7.12 0.93 -7.03
C LYS A 79 8.39 0.17 -6.62
N LEU A 80 9.55 0.58 -7.15
CA LEU A 80 10.87 0.02 -6.81
C LEU A 80 11.33 0.39 -5.40
N GLU A 81 11.25 1.67 -5.00
CA GLU A 81 11.61 2.09 -3.65
C GLU A 81 10.71 1.45 -2.59
N LEU A 82 9.43 1.26 -2.90
CA LEU A 82 8.51 0.55 -2.02
C LEU A 82 8.97 -0.90 -1.83
N ILE A 83 9.26 -1.62 -2.92
CA ILE A 83 9.75 -3.00 -2.85
C ILE A 83 11.07 -3.09 -2.07
N GLU A 84 12.01 -2.18 -2.30
CA GLU A 84 13.28 -2.14 -1.57
C GLU A 84 13.06 -1.91 -0.08
N SER A 85 12.13 -1.03 0.29
CA SER A 85 11.74 -0.81 1.68
C SER A 85 11.11 -2.06 2.31
N MET A 86 10.30 -2.81 1.56
CA MET A 86 9.67 -4.05 2.01
C MET A 86 10.72 -5.16 2.16
N ASP A 87 11.67 -5.26 1.24
CA ASP A 87 12.80 -6.21 1.34
C ASP A 87 13.68 -5.94 2.55
N LYS A 88 13.87 -4.67 2.92
CA LYS A 88 14.66 -4.30 4.10
C LYS A 88 13.91 -4.53 5.41
N ASN A 89 12.62 -4.21 5.44
CA ASN A 89 11.86 -4.13 6.70
C ASN A 89 10.92 -5.31 6.92
N VAL A 90 10.24 -5.80 5.88
CA VAL A 90 9.19 -6.83 5.99
C VAL A 90 9.77 -8.23 5.83
N LYS A 91 10.67 -8.43 4.86
CA LYS A 91 11.32 -9.72 4.63
C LYS A 91 11.90 -10.37 5.89
N PRO A 92 12.72 -9.70 6.72
CA PRO A 92 13.26 -10.32 7.92
C PRO A 92 12.16 -10.72 8.92
N LEU A 93 11.09 -9.94 9.02
CA LEU A 93 9.95 -10.27 9.90
C LEU A 93 9.21 -11.52 9.43
N ILE A 94 9.00 -11.66 8.13
CA ILE A 94 8.34 -12.84 7.56
C ILE A 94 9.23 -14.09 7.71
N ASP A 95 10.53 -13.95 7.49
CA ASP A 95 11.49 -15.05 7.65
C ASP A 95 11.57 -15.50 9.13
N GLU A 96 11.55 -14.56 10.09
CA GLU A 96 11.47 -14.86 11.53
C GLU A 96 10.15 -15.51 11.92
N TYR A 97 9.04 -15.01 11.36
CA TYR A 97 7.71 -15.58 11.60
C TYR A 97 7.60 -17.04 11.16
N PHE A 98 8.29 -17.45 10.10
CA PHE A 98 8.30 -18.87 9.72
C PHE A 98 8.96 -19.78 10.75
N VAL A 99 9.81 -19.24 11.61
CA VAL A 99 10.45 -19.99 12.70
C VAL A 99 9.62 -19.90 13.98
N ASN A 100 9.18 -18.69 14.33
CA ASN A 100 8.58 -18.41 15.64
C ASN A 100 7.05 -18.53 15.66
N SER A 101 6.40 -18.43 14.49
CA SER A 101 4.93 -18.45 14.33
C SER A 101 4.16 -17.42 15.18
N ASP A 102 4.83 -16.32 15.59
CA ASP A 102 4.22 -15.26 16.39
C ASP A 102 3.75 -14.10 15.49
N GLY A 103 2.45 -14.10 15.16
CA GLY A 103 1.84 -13.03 14.34
C GLY A 103 1.75 -11.69 15.08
N ASN A 104 1.73 -11.68 16.41
CA ASN A 104 1.65 -10.44 17.19
C ASN A 104 2.94 -9.65 17.13
N ASP A 105 4.09 -10.33 17.18
CA ASP A 105 5.38 -9.67 17.05
C ASP A 105 5.55 -9.04 15.67
N VAL A 106 5.15 -9.75 14.61
CA VAL A 106 5.11 -9.20 13.24
C VAL A 106 4.21 -7.97 13.19
N ALA A 107 3.00 -8.03 13.77
CA ALA A 107 2.08 -6.91 13.80
C ALA A 107 2.67 -5.68 14.54
N GLN A 108 3.30 -5.89 15.69
CA GLN A 108 3.94 -4.81 16.46
C GLN A 108 5.12 -4.18 15.72
N SER A 109 5.93 -5.01 15.06
CA SER A 109 7.05 -4.56 14.26
C SER A 109 6.57 -3.79 13.02
N LEU A 110 5.55 -4.28 12.31
CA LEU A 110 4.94 -3.58 11.18
C LEU A 110 4.31 -2.24 11.56
N ARG A 111 3.79 -2.07 12.78
CA ARG A 111 3.28 -0.77 13.26
C ARG A 111 4.34 0.32 13.35
N LYS A 112 5.62 -0.05 13.54
CA LYS A 112 6.73 0.91 13.64
C LYS A 112 7.14 1.45 12.28
N PHE A 113 6.81 0.74 11.22
CA PHE A 113 7.04 1.17 9.84
C PHE A 113 5.78 1.89 9.32
N ASP A 114 5.95 2.92 8.47
CA ASP A 114 4.83 3.65 7.85
C ASP A 114 4.20 2.84 6.69
N ILE A 115 3.98 1.54 6.91
CA ILE A 115 3.46 0.59 5.92
C ILE A 115 1.91 0.59 5.93
N LYS A 116 1.28 1.25 6.90
CA LYS A 116 -0.19 1.33 6.99
C LYS A 116 -0.85 1.95 5.75
N GLN A 117 -0.11 2.76 5.01
CA GLN A 117 -0.59 3.38 3.76
C GLN A 117 -0.49 2.44 2.55
N HIS A 118 0.25 1.33 2.68
CA HIS A 118 0.57 0.37 1.62
C HIS A 118 0.11 -1.06 1.96
N GLY A 119 -1.11 -1.18 2.50
CA GLY A 119 -1.64 -2.45 3.00
C GLY A 119 -1.86 -3.48 1.89
N ASP A 120 -2.36 -3.04 0.73
CA ASP A 120 -2.57 -3.90 -0.43
C ASP A 120 -1.24 -4.36 -1.05
N GLU A 121 -0.24 -3.47 -1.16
CA GLU A 121 1.09 -3.86 -1.63
C GLU A 121 1.80 -4.78 -0.64
N LEU A 122 1.57 -4.62 0.67
CA LEU A 122 2.08 -5.54 1.69
C LEU A 122 1.53 -6.95 1.48
N ILE A 123 0.22 -7.09 1.21
CA ILE A 123 -0.39 -8.40 0.91
C ILE A 123 0.23 -8.99 -0.37
N VAL A 124 0.32 -8.20 -1.44
CA VAL A 124 0.94 -8.64 -2.71
C VAL A 124 2.37 -9.12 -2.46
N TYR A 125 3.15 -8.38 -1.66
CA TYR A 125 4.52 -8.69 -1.34
C TYR A 125 4.64 -10.02 -0.55
N ILE A 126 3.89 -10.16 0.54
CA ILE A 126 3.90 -11.36 1.40
C ILE A 126 3.49 -12.60 0.59
N VAL A 127 2.41 -12.51 -0.19
CA VAL A 127 1.91 -13.63 -1.00
C VAL A 127 2.91 -14.00 -2.09
N THR A 128 3.47 -13.02 -2.79
CA THR A 128 4.46 -13.26 -3.85
C THR A 128 5.70 -13.96 -3.29
N ARG A 129 6.16 -13.58 -2.09
CA ARG A 129 7.31 -14.19 -1.43
C ARG A 129 7.08 -15.64 -1.01
N THR A 130 5.82 -16.06 -0.87
CA THR A 130 5.45 -17.38 -0.36
C THR A 130 4.95 -18.37 -1.40
N LEU A 131 4.79 -17.91 -2.65
CA LEU A 131 4.42 -18.75 -3.79
C LEU A 131 5.30 -20.00 -3.95
N GLU A 132 6.62 -19.82 -3.80
CA GLU A 132 7.63 -20.88 -4.01
C GLU A 132 7.91 -21.72 -2.74
N LYS A 133 7.29 -21.36 -1.61
CA LYS A 133 7.51 -22.04 -0.33
C LYS A 133 6.62 -23.28 -0.17
N SER A 134 6.92 -24.10 0.83
CA SER A 134 6.13 -25.30 1.13
C SER A 134 4.72 -24.96 1.60
N ASN A 135 3.81 -25.94 1.58
CA ASN A 135 2.42 -25.74 2.01
C ASN A 135 2.31 -25.34 3.48
N VAL A 136 3.25 -25.76 4.33
CA VAL A 136 3.35 -25.30 5.73
C VAL A 136 3.53 -23.78 5.81
N HIS A 137 4.39 -23.21 4.98
CA HIS A 137 4.59 -21.76 4.93
C HIS A 137 3.35 -21.02 4.42
N LYS A 138 2.59 -21.62 3.50
CA LYS A 138 1.34 -21.05 2.98
C LYS A 138 0.23 -21.03 4.03
N GLU A 139 0.17 -22.05 4.88
CA GLU A 139 -0.69 -22.04 6.07
C GLU A 139 -0.26 -20.94 7.04
N LEU A 140 1.03 -20.86 7.37
CA LEU A 140 1.55 -19.81 8.25
C LEU A 140 1.21 -18.41 7.73
N ILE A 141 1.35 -18.15 6.42
CA ILE A 141 0.94 -16.86 5.84
C ILE A 141 -0.57 -16.64 5.92
N SER A 142 -1.38 -17.69 5.75
CA SER A 142 -2.82 -17.56 5.91
C SER A 142 -3.18 -17.12 7.32
N CYS A 143 -2.57 -17.75 8.34
CA CYS A 143 -2.70 -17.34 9.74
C CYS A 143 -2.20 -15.91 9.98
N LEU A 144 -1.05 -15.54 9.39
CA LEU A 144 -0.50 -14.19 9.54
C LEU A 144 -1.43 -13.15 8.94
N LEU A 145 -1.95 -13.40 7.74
CA LEU A 145 -2.91 -12.50 7.10
C LEU A 145 -4.17 -12.36 7.94
N HIS A 146 -4.62 -13.40 8.64
CA HIS A 146 -5.71 -13.28 9.60
C HIS A 146 -5.31 -12.44 10.83
N ASP A 147 -4.15 -12.70 11.44
CA ASP A 147 -3.69 -11.98 12.64
C ASP A 147 -3.41 -10.49 12.38
N LEU A 148 -3.01 -10.13 11.16
CA LEU A 148 -2.82 -8.74 10.75
C LEU A 148 -4.14 -8.00 10.48
N ASN A 149 -5.26 -8.71 10.30
CA ASN A 149 -6.56 -8.14 10.00
C ASN A 149 -7.05 -7.25 11.16
N GLY A 150 -7.50 -6.04 10.86
CA GLY A 150 -7.97 -5.08 11.87
C GLY A 150 -6.87 -4.40 12.68
N ILE A 151 -5.62 -4.88 12.60
CA ILE A 151 -4.45 -4.28 13.25
C ILE A 151 -3.64 -3.45 12.26
N ILE A 152 -3.21 -4.08 11.16
CA ILE A 152 -2.45 -3.46 10.08
C ILE A 152 -3.29 -3.38 8.82
N LEU A 153 -3.98 -4.48 8.48
CA LEU A 153 -4.70 -4.64 7.22
C LEU A 153 -6.19 -4.33 7.41
N ARG A 154 -6.78 -3.63 6.43
CA ARG A 154 -8.22 -3.34 6.35
C ARG A 154 -8.84 -4.21 5.26
N PRO A 155 -10.16 -4.46 5.29
CA PRO A 155 -10.85 -5.26 4.26
C PRO A 155 -10.58 -4.79 2.83
N ASN A 156 -10.45 -3.48 2.61
CA ASN A 156 -10.15 -2.92 1.30
C ASN A 156 -8.73 -3.26 0.81
N ASP A 157 -7.78 -3.40 1.73
CA ASP A 157 -6.40 -3.76 1.42
C ASP A 157 -6.35 -5.22 0.90
N TYR A 158 -7.16 -6.14 1.46
CA TYR A 158 -7.30 -7.50 0.92
C TYR A 158 -7.88 -7.51 -0.49
N ILE A 159 -8.97 -6.78 -0.72
CA ILE A 159 -9.64 -6.73 -2.03
C ILE A 159 -8.66 -6.19 -3.09
N ASN A 160 -8.00 -5.07 -2.80
CA ASN A 160 -7.04 -4.46 -3.71
C ASN A 160 -5.80 -5.35 -3.92
N GLY A 161 -5.25 -5.94 -2.85
CA GLY A 161 -4.09 -6.81 -2.94
C GLY A 161 -4.37 -8.07 -3.77
N PHE A 162 -5.51 -8.73 -3.55
CA PHE A 162 -5.92 -9.87 -4.38
C PHE A 162 -6.25 -9.46 -5.81
N ASN A 163 -6.81 -8.28 -6.05
CA ASN A 163 -6.96 -7.73 -7.40
C ASN A 163 -5.62 -7.63 -8.11
N SER A 164 -4.62 -6.99 -7.49
CA SER A 164 -3.29 -6.84 -8.06
C SER A 164 -2.60 -8.20 -8.32
N LEU A 165 -2.79 -9.18 -7.42
CA LEU A 165 -2.28 -10.54 -7.62
C LEU A 165 -2.95 -11.22 -8.83
N LEU A 166 -4.27 -11.10 -8.97
CA LEU A 166 -5.01 -11.67 -10.10
C LEU A 166 -4.65 -10.98 -11.42
N GLU A 167 -4.45 -9.66 -11.42
CA GLU A 167 -3.96 -8.92 -12.58
C GLU A 167 -2.53 -9.34 -12.96
N SER A 168 -1.66 -9.62 -11.99
CA SER A 168 -0.32 -10.14 -12.27
C SER A 168 -0.35 -11.49 -12.99
N LEU A 169 -1.38 -12.32 -12.79
CA LEU A 169 -1.55 -13.56 -13.56
C LEU A 169 -1.85 -13.26 -15.02
N TYR A 170 -2.63 -12.21 -15.30
CA TYR A 170 -2.91 -11.80 -16.66
C TYR A 170 -1.63 -11.37 -17.37
N ASP A 171 -0.85 -10.48 -16.76
CA ASP A 171 0.41 -9.99 -17.32
C ASP A 171 1.39 -11.16 -17.60
N LEU A 172 1.56 -12.06 -16.62
CA LEU A 172 2.40 -13.24 -16.79
C LEU A 172 1.91 -14.15 -17.92
N SER A 173 0.59 -14.41 -17.99
CA SER A 173 0.02 -15.26 -19.03
C SER A 173 0.16 -14.68 -20.43
N PHE A 174 0.16 -13.36 -20.54
CA PHE A 174 0.31 -12.66 -21.82
C PHE A 174 1.77 -12.68 -22.29
N HIS A 175 2.72 -12.50 -21.38
CA HIS A 175 4.14 -12.40 -21.74
C HIS A 175 4.83 -13.73 -21.96
N THR A 176 4.46 -14.79 -21.22
CA THR A 176 5.22 -16.06 -21.24
C THR A 176 4.31 -17.30 -21.19
N PRO A 177 3.66 -17.68 -22.32
CA PRO A 177 2.73 -18.82 -22.37
C PRO A 177 3.37 -20.19 -22.09
N GLU A 178 4.70 -20.29 -22.19
CA GLU A 178 5.48 -21.51 -21.91
C GLU A 178 5.41 -21.95 -20.43
N TYR A 179 5.14 -21.01 -19.50
CA TYR A 179 5.07 -21.27 -18.06
C TYR A 179 3.64 -21.57 -17.58
N SER A 180 2.80 -22.11 -18.44
CA SER A 180 1.38 -22.40 -18.15
C SER A 180 1.19 -23.20 -16.85
N THR A 181 2.04 -24.21 -16.60
CA THR A 181 2.00 -25.02 -15.38
C THR A 181 2.29 -24.20 -14.11
N ASP A 182 3.23 -23.25 -14.15
CA ASP A 182 3.56 -22.44 -12.98
C ASP A 182 2.53 -21.35 -12.75
N ILE A 183 1.95 -20.80 -13.82
CA ILE A 183 0.79 -19.90 -13.74
C ILE A 183 -0.39 -20.63 -13.09
N ASP A 184 -0.63 -21.90 -13.44
CA ASP A 184 -1.71 -22.69 -12.86
C ASP A 184 -1.49 -23.02 -11.38
N LYS A 185 -0.24 -23.21 -10.95
CA LYS A 185 0.10 -23.33 -9.51
C LYS A 185 -0.17 -22.03 -8.76
N LYS A 186 0.25 -20.88 -9.31
CA LYS A 186 -0.02 -19.55 -8.71
C LYS A 186 -1.52 -19.28 -8.63
N ASN A 187 -2.25 -19.60 -9.69
CA ASN A 187 -3.71 -19.52 -9.76
C ASN A 187 -4.38 -20.30 -8.62
N LEU A 188 -3.94 -21.54 -8.38
CA LEU A 188 -4.45 -22.38 -7.31
C LEU A 188 -4.12 -21.81 -5.91
N ILE A 189 -2.95 -21.20 -5.74
CA ILE A 189 -2.57 -20.57 -4.48
C ILE A 189 -3.45 -19.34 -4.22
N TYR A 190 -3.66 -18.48 -5.21
CA TYR A 190 -4.47 -17.28 -5.05
C TYR A 190 -5.93 -17.60 -4.72
N CYS A 191 -6.55 -18.55 -5.42
CA CYS A 191 -7.94 -18.90 -5.15
C CYS A 191 -8.14 -19.49 -3.74
N LYS A 192 -7.17 -20.29 -3.27
CA LYS A 192 -7.14 -20.82 -1.89
C LYS A 192 -7.00 -19.71 -0.85
N LEU A 193 -6.10 -18.75 -1.06
CA LEU A 193 -5.92 -17.61 -0.16
C LEU A 193 -7.16 -16.71 -0.11
N ILE A 194 -7.81 -16.47 -1.26
CA ILE A 194 -9.07 -15.71 -1.31
C ILE A 194 -10.15 -16.43 -0.50
N ALA A 195 -10.36 -17.72 -0.76
CA ALA A 195 -11.36 -18.51 -0.03
C ALA A 195 -11.07 -18.53 1.48
N ARG A 196 -9.80 -18.69 1.88
CA ARG A 196 -9.36 -18.66 3.27
C ARG A 196 -9.62 -17.28 3.91
N SER A 197 -9.30 -16.19 3.23
CA SER A 197 -9.51 -14.82 3.70
C SER A 197 -10.99 -14.47 3.88
N ILE A 198 -11.87 -15.05 3.04
CA ILE A 198 -13.32 -14.95 3.20
C ILE A 198 -13.78 -15.75 4.43
N ALA A 199 -13.30 -16.99 4.60
CA ALA A 199 -13.62 -17.82 5.76
C ALA A 199 -13.16 -17.18 7.08
N ASP A 200 -11.99 -16.54 7.07
CA ASP A 200 -11.43 -15.78 8.19
C ASP A 200 -12.11 -14.43 8.45
N LYS A 201 -13.13 -14.08 7.65
CA LYS A 201 -13.86 -12.81 7.73
C LYS A 201 -12.96 -11.57 7.53
N CYS A 202 -11.83 -11.73 6.85
CA CYS A 202 -10.99 -10.61 6.40
C CYS A 202 -11.65 -9.87 5.23
N ILE A 203 -12.42 -10.60 4.41
CA ILE A 203 -13.20 -10.06 3.29
C ILE A 203 -14.68 -10.31 3.54
N ASP A 204 -15.50 -9.27 3.41
CA ASP A 204 -16.95 -9.40 3.42
C ASP A 204 -17.45 -10.01 2.09
N ASN A 205 -18.01 -11.21 2.17
CA ASN A 205 -18.64 -11.90 1.04
C ASN A 205 -20.16 -12.08 1.24
N THR A 206 -20.79 -11.25 2.06
CA THR A 206 -22.25 -11.28 2.25
C THR A 206 -22.95 -11.14 0.89
N ASN A 207 -23.92 -12.02 0.61
CA ASN A 207 -24.63 -12.09 -0.67
C ASN A 207 -23.72 -12.25 -1.91
N ARG A 208 -22.55 -12.88 -1.76
CA ARG A 208 -21.55 -13.06 -2.83
C ARG A 208 -21.04 -11.74 -3.41
N LYS A 209 -21.09 -10.64 -2.64
CA LYS A 209 -20.70 -9.29 -3.08
C LYS A 209 -19.28 -9.25 -3.65
N TYR A 210 -18.35 -9.96 -3.02
CA TYR A 210 -16.96 -10.04 -3.48
C TYR A 210 -16.86 -10.63 -4.90
N PHE A 211 -17.56 -11.73 -5.19
CA PHE A 211 -17.49 -12.36 -6.51
C PHE A 211 -18.27 -11.58 -7.57
N LEU A 212 -19.39 -10.95 -7.19
CA LEU A 212 -20.22 -10.16 -8.10
C LEU A 212 -19.48 -8.98 -8.73
N GLN A 213 -18.52 -8.37 -8.04
CA GLN A 213 -17.76 -7.24 -8.58
C GLN A 213 -16.87 -7.60 -9.78
N TYR A 214 -16.56 -8.89 -9.96
CA TYR A 214 -15.78 -9.38 -11.09
C TYR A 214 -16.64 -9.81 -12.27
N LYS A 215 -17.95 -10.03 -12.08
CA LYS A 215 -18.83 -10.55 -13.13
C LYS A 215 -18.92 -9.56 -14.29
N GLY A 216 -18.36 -9.94 -15.45
CA GLY A 216 -18.32 -9.08 -16.64
C GLY A 216 -17.11 -8.14 -16.71
N ASN A 217 -16.22 -8.13 -15.71
CA ASN A 217 -15.00 -7.32 -15.67
C ASN A 217 -13.72 -8.17 -15.55
N VAL A 218 -13.79 -9.45 -15.96
CA VAL A 218 -12.63 -10.34 -15.90
C VAL A 218 -11.80 -10.20 -17.17
N LYS A 219 -10.53 -9.83 -16.99
CA LYS A 219 -9.58 -9.58 -18.09
C LYS A 219 -9.07 -10.85 -18.76
N CYS A 220 -9.01 -11.99 -18.04
CA CYS A 220 -8.43 -13.22 -18.58
C CYS A 220 -9.13 -14.50 -18.10
N SER A 221 -9.08 -15.55 -18.93
CA SER A 221 -9.69 -16.86 -18.62
C SER A 221 -9.10 -17.49 -17.37
N LYS A 222 -7.79 -17.30 -17.11
CA LYS A 222 -7.14 -17.80 -15.90
C LYS A 222 -7.66 -17.09 -14.63
N MET A 223 -7.85 -15.77 -14.68
CA MET A 223 -8.46 -15.01 -13.58
C MET A 223 -9.89 -15.49 -13.31
N GLN A 224 -10.68 -15.73 -14.35
CA GLN A 224 -12.03 -16.31 -14.21
C GLN A 224 -11.95 -17.67 -13.52
N ALA A 225 -11.07 -18.55 -13.99
CA ALA A 225 -10.89 -19.88 -13.41
C ALA A 225 -10.43 -19.84 -11.94
N ALA A 226 -9.63 -18.84 -11.54
CA ALA A 226 -9.25 -18.64 -10.14
C ALA A 226 -10.46 -18.24 -9.29
N LEU A 227 -11.27 -17.29 -9.78
CA LEU A 227 -12.46 -16.81 -9.09
C LEU A 227 -13.52 -17.91 -8.97
N ASP A 228 -13.77 -18.67 -10.03
CA ASP A 228 -14.71 -19.80 -10.02
C ASP A 228 -14.28 -20.85 -8.98
N LYS A 229 -12.99 -21.19 -8.92
CA LYS A 229 -12.45 -22.11 -7.91
C LYS A 229 -12.52 -21.56 -6.49
N ALA A 230 -12.24 -20.27 -6.31
CA ALA A 230 -12.37 -19.64 -5.00
C ALA A 230 -13.83 -19.68 -4.53
N GLU A 231 -14.76 -19.43 -5.44
CA GLU A 231 -16.19 -19.48 -5.15
C GLU A 231 -16.67 -20.89 -4.79
N THR A 232 -16.22 -21.92 -5.51
CA THR A 232 -16.53 -23.31 -5.12
C THR A 232 -15.94 -23.66 -3.76
N PHE A 233 -14.71 -23.23 -3.45
CA PHE A 233 -14.10 -23.45 -2.14
C PHE A 233 -14.87 -22.79 -1.01
N VAL A 234 -15.35 -21.56 -1.19
CA VAL A 234 -16.20 -20.88 -0.20
C VAL A 234 -17.51 -21.65 -0.02
N LEU A 235 -18.14 -22.12 -1.09
CA LEU A 235 -19.39 -22.90 -1.01
C LEU A 235 -19.21 -24.26 -0.32
N ILE A 236 -18.05 -24.90 -0.49
CA ILE A 236 -17.73 -26.18 0.15
C ILE A 236 -17.34 -25.98 1.64
N GLY A 237 -16.93 -24.78 2.02
CA GLY A 237 -15.97 -24.56 3.10
C GLY A 237 -16.49 -24.25 4.50
N ASP A 238 -17.80 -24.31 4.76
CA ASP A 238 -18.35 -23.85 6.04
C ASP A 238 -17.96 -24.70 7.27
N PHE A 239 -17.37 -25.90 7.12
CA PHE A 239 -16.96 -26.74 8.28
C PHE A 239 -15.53 -27.33 8.23
N TYR A 240 -14.97 -27.68 7.06
CA TYR A 240 -13.69 -28.41 6.97
C TYR A 240 -12.56 -27.67 6.24
N PHE A 241 -12.88 -26.59 5.53
CA PHE A 241 -11.93 -25.91 4.67
C PHE A 241 -10.88 -25.09 5.42
N PRO A 242 -11.20 -24.29 6.47
CA PRO A 242 -10.24 -23.40 7.12
C PRO A 242 -8.96 -24.09 7.61
N ASN A 243 -9.08 -25.33 8.08
CA ASN A 243 -7.99 -26.03 8.74
C ASN A 243 -7.15 -26.90 7.79
N ASN A 244 -7.56 -27.07 6.53
CA ASN A 244 -6.89 -28.00 5.61
C ASN A 244 -6.71 -27.47 4.18
N VAL A 245 -6.87 -26.16 3.94
CA VAL A 245 -6.72 -25.55 2.60
C VAL A 245 -5.41 -25.93 1.92
N TRP A 246 -4.34 -26.05 2.71
CA TRP A 246 -3.00 -26.32 2.21
C TRP A 246 -2.56 -27.79 2.31
N ASN A 247 -3.38 -28.68 2.90
CA ASN A 247 -2.96 -30.03 3.27
C ASN A 247 -1.66 -30.04 4.11
N ALA A 248 -1.41 -29.00 4.92
CA ALA A 248 -0.20 -28.88 5.74
C ALA A 248 -0.13 -29.96 6.85
N GLN A 249 -1.28 -30.53 7.20
CA GLN A 249 -1.45 -31.58 8.22
C GLN A 249 -0.71 -32.88 7.88
N SER A 250 -0.45 -33.18 6.60
CA SER A 250 0.28 -34.40 6.22
C SER A 250 1.75 -34.42 6.67
N ASN A 251 2.30 -33.26 7.05
CA ASN A 251 3.68 -33.11 7.46
C ASN A 251 3.85 -32.96 8.99
N GLY A 252 2.78 -33.17 9.79
CA GLY A 252 2.84 -33.09 11.26
C GLY A 252 3.02 -31.68 11.83
N PHE A 253 2.99 -30.64 10.99
CA PHE A 253 3.07 -29.25 11.43
C PHE A 253 1.65 -28.72 11.68
N ARG A 254 1.34 -28.42 12.95
CA ARG A 254 0.15 -27.67 13.36
C ARG A 254 0.58 -26.49 14.24
N PRO A 255 0.15 -25.25 13.96
CA PRO A 255 0.33 -24.14 14.88
C PRO A 255 -0.26 -24.48 16.26
N VAL A 256 0.43 -24.10 17.33
CA VAL A 256 0.00 -24.41 18.72
C VAL A 256 -1.40 -23.86 19.01
N ARG A 257 -1.75 -22.72 18.42
CA ARG A 257 -3.09 -22.12 18.53
C ARG A 257 -4.18 -23.01 17.93
N GLU A 258 -3.95 -23.57 16.75
CA GLU A 258 -4.90 -24.49 16.11
C GLU A 258 -5.07 -25.77 16.94
N LEU A 259 -3.98 -26.27 17.53
CA LEU A 259 -4.03 -27.39 18.46
C LEU A 259 -4.89 -27.05 19.69
N ALA A 260 -4.68 -25.87 20.28
CA ALA A 260 -5.43 -25.41 21.44
C ALA A 260 -6.92 -25.22 21.13
N ASP A 261 -7.25 -24.64 19.98
CA ASP A 261 -8.64 -24.44 19.55
C ASP A 261 -9.35 -25.78 19.30
N ARG A 262 -8.69 -26.75 18.64
CA ARG A 262 -9.21 -28.12 18.52
C ARG A 262 -9.40 -28.78 19.88
N MET A 263 -8.43 -28.65 20.77
CA MET A 263 -8.51 -29.24 22.11
C MET A 263 -9.72 -28.68 22.84
N ASN A 264 -10.00 -27.38 22.71
CA ASN A 264 -11.19 -26.76 23.28
C ASN A 264 -12.48 -27.32 22.67
N ILE A 265 -12.56 -27.50 21.34
CA ILE A 265 -13.72 -28.11 20.68
C ILE A 265 -13.95 -29.52 21.19
N ILE A 266 -12.91 -30.36 21.23
CA ILE A 266 -12.97 -31.75 21.74
C ILE A 266 -13.46 -31.76 23.19
N ILE A 267 -12.92 -30.88 24.04
CA ILE A 267 -13.36 -30.76 25.44
C ILE A 267 -14.83 -30.34 25.51
N HIS A 268 -15.26 -29.37 24.72
CA HIS A 268 -16.65 -28.94 24.68
C HIS A 268 -17.57 -30.04 24.19
N GLU A 269 -17.19 -30.79 23.16
CA GLU A 269 -17.94 -31.92 22.64
C GLU A 269 -18.08 -33.02 23.69
N TYR A 270 -17.01 -33.34 24.42
CA TYR A 270 -17.06 -34.28 25.55
C TYR A 270 -18.09 -33.85 26.61
N TYR A 271 -18.15 -32.56 26.95
CA TYR A 271 -19.14 -32.06 27.90
C TYR A 271 -20.59 -32.21 27.43
N HIS A 272 -20.84 -32.29 26.11
CA HIS A 272 -22.18 -32.45 25.56
C HIS A 272 -22.53 -33.92 25.24
N SER A 273 -21.59 -34.70 24.70
CA SER A 273 -21.81 -36.09 24.28
C SER A 273 -21.58 -37.09 25.41
N GLY A 274 -20.60 -36.84 26.27
CA GLY A 274 -20.11 -37.79 27.27
C GLY A 274 -19.43 -39.04 26.68
N ASP A 275 -19.22 -39.09 25.36
CA ASP A 275 -18.62 -40.23 24.67
C ASP A 275 -17.09 -40.18 24.79
N VAL A 276 -16.52 -41.12 25.52
CA VAL A 276 -15.07 -41.20 25.76
C VAL A 276 -14.34 -41.82 24.56
N ASP A 277 -14.98 -42.73 23.82
CA ASP A 277 -14.35 -43.47 22.73
C ASP A 277 -14.17 -42.58 21.49
N GLU A 278 -15.17 -41.73 21.21
CA GLU A 278 -15.12 -40.72 20.14
C GLU A 278 -14.01 -39.67 20.40
N ILE A 279 -13.88 -39.23 21.66
CA ILE A 279 -12.80 -38.32 22.08
C ILE A 279 -11.42 -38.98 21.96
N ILE A 280 -11.28 -40.25 22.35
CA ILE A 280 -10.04 -41.01 22.19
C ILE A 280 -9.67 -41.15 20.71
N HIS A 281 -10.67 -41.27 19.82
CA HIS A 281 -10.44 -41.27 18.38
C HIS A 281 -9.91 -39.92 17.90
N TYR A 282 -10.56 -38.82 18.26
CA TYR A 282 -10.12 -37.46 17.88
C TYR A 282 -8.75 -37.07 18.41
N LEU A 283 -8.36 -37.54 19.60
CA LEU A 283 -7.03 -37.29 20.16
C LEU A 283 -5.89 -38.06 19.46
N LYS A 284 -6.22 -39.12 18.72
CA LYS A 284 -5.24 -39.91 17.96
C LYS A 284 -4.99 -39.36 16.55
N GLU A 285 -5.88 -38.51 16.03
CA GLU A 285 -5.77 -37.81 14.73
C GLU A 285 -5.07 -36.44 14.83
#